data_AF-A0A535F8J4-F1
#
_entry.id   AF-A0A535F8J4-F1
#
_cell.length_a   1.000
_cell.length_b   1.000
_cell.length_c   1.000
_cell.angle_alpha   90.00
_cell.angle_beta   90.00
_cell.angle_gamma   90.00
#
_symmetry.space_group_name_H-M   'P 1'
#
loop_
_entity.id
_entity.type
_entity.pdbx_description
1 polymer ?
#
loop_
_entity_poly.entity_id
_entity_poly.type
_entity_poly.pdbx_seq_one_letter_code
_entity_poly.pdbx_strand_id
1 'polypeptide(L)'
;MSMSRDIGTRRRRKVANPDDPPVVRPPWGPGGPIPGPNYRGSSGRIAIVQGQIFIVAVILAAQLWLVTVALFDLLSGQASILAWLALVSFVGFIV
;
A
#
# COMPACT_ATOMS: atom_id res chain seq x y z
N MET A 1 -1.10 -12.44 40.96
CA MET A 1 -0.59 -13.67 40.31
C MET A 1 -1.70 -14.27 39.45
N SER A 2 -1.51 -14.26 38.12
CA SER A 2 -2.11 -15.08 37.04
C SER A 2 -3.64 -15.39 37.08
N MET A 3 -4.50 -14.82 36.22
CA MET A 3 -4.70 -15.10 34.78
C MET A 3 -5.32 -16.48 34.49
N SER A 4 -6.58 -16.49 34.02
CA SER A 4 -6.93 -17.22 32.79
C SER A 4 -8.29 -16.74 32.25
N ARG A 5 -8.24 -15.93 31.18
CA ARG A 5 -9.38 -15.63 30.32
C ARG A 5 -9.52 -16.80 29.35
N ASP A 6 -10.48 -17.68 29.59
CA ASP A 6 -10.85 -18.69 28.60
C ASP A 6 -12.02 -18.17 27.75
N ILE A 7 -11.70 -17.25 26.84
CA ILE A 7 -12.63 -16.81 25.79
C ILE A 7 -12.59 -17.89 24.71
N GLY A 8 -13.23 -19.02 25.02
CA GLY A 8 -13.51 -20.07 24.06
C GLY A 8 -14.39 -19.49 22.95
N THR A 9 -13.76 -19.13 21.84
CA THR A 9 -14.40 -18.70 20.60
C THR A 9 -15.16 -19.88 19.99
N ARG A 10 -16.32 -20.21 20.58
CA ARG A 10 -17.33 -21.03 19.91
C ARG A 10 -17.73 -20.27 18.65
N ARG A 11 -17.16 -20.68 17.51
CA ARG A 11 -17.73 -20.46 16.18
C ARG A 11 -19.21 -20.85 16.27
N ARG A 12 -20.10 -19.86 16.44
CA ARG A 12 -21.54 -20.03 16.25
C ARG A 12 -21.72 -20.49 14.81
N ARG A 13 -21.91 -21.80 14.63
CA ARG A 13 -22.41 -22.36 13.37
C ARG A 13 -23.77 -21.69 13.17
N LYS A 14 -23.88 -20.83 12.16
CA LYS A 14 -25.14 -20.17 11.80
C LYS A 14 -26.08 -21.28 11.33
N VAL A 15 -26.92 -21.77 12.23
CA VAL A 15 -28.01 -22.69 11.88
C VAL A 15 -28.99 -21.86 11.06
N ALA A 16 -29.35 -22.35 9.87
CA ALA A 16 -30.33 -21.67 9.03
C ALA A 16 -31.63 -21.53 9.82
N ASN A 17 -32.19 -20.33 9.87
CA ASN A 17 -33.47 -20.09 10.52
C ASN A 17 -34.57 -20.72 9.65
N PRO A 18 -35.44 -21.61 10.19
CA PRO A 18 -36.47 -22.28 9.41
C PRO A 18 -37.46 -21.32 8.74
N ASP A 19 -37.61 -20.12 9.32
CA ASP A 19 -38.51 -19.07 8.84
C ASP A 19 -37.84 -18.13 7.82
N ASP A 20 -36.55 -18.30 7.52
CA ASP A 20 -35.90 -17.49 6.49
C ASP A 20 -36.44 -17.89 5.11
N PRO A 21 -36.83 -16.93 4.26
CA PRO A 21 -37.20 -17.22 2.89
C PRO A 21 -36.03 -17.93 2.19
N PRO A 22 -36.33 -18.83 1.22
CA PRO A 22 -35.29 -19.57 0.53
C PRO A 22 -34.25 -18.62 -0.03
N VAL A 23 -32.98 -18.81 0.38
CA VAL A 23 -31.87 -17.99 -0.07
C VAL A 23 -31.75 -18.12 -1.58
N VAL A 24 -32.14 -17.07 -2.30
CA VAL A 24 -31.96 -16.99 -3.75
C VAL A 24 -30.47 -16.96 -4.01
N ARG A 25 -29.97 -18.03 -4.64
CA ARG A 25 -28.56 -18.11 -5.02
C ARG A 25 -28.29 -16.99 -6.03
N PRO A 26 -27.14 -16.28 -5.93
CA PRO A 26 -26.77 -15.29 -6.93
C PRO A 26 -26.80 -15.94 -8.33
N PRO A 27 -27.19 -15.19 -9.37
CA PRO A 27 -27.22 -15.72 -10.73
C PRO A 27 -25.85 -16.33 -11.10
N TRP A 28 -25.87 -17.52 -11.69
CA TRP A 28 -24.66 -18.20 -12.12
C TRP A 28 -24.28 -17.70 -13.52
N GLY A 29 -23.07 -17.18 -13.65
CA GLY A 29 -22.50 -16.88 -14.96
C GLY A 29 -21.99 -18.17 -15.63
N PRO A 30 -21.63 -18.12 -16.92
CA PRO A 30 -21.14 -19.28 -17.68
C PRO A 30 -19.93 -20.02 -17.07
N GLY A 31 -19.24 -19.39 -16.10
CA GLY A 31 -18.08 -19.95 -15.39
C GLY A 31 -18.27 -20.14 -13.89
N GLY A 32 -19.49 -20.08 -13.36
CA GLY A 32 -19.78 -20.26 -11.92
C GLY A 32 -20.33 -19.02 -11.21
N PRO A 33 -20.20 -18.93 -9.87
CA PRO A 33 -20.71 -17.80 -9.10
C PRO A 33 -20.11 -16.50 -9.64
N ILE A 34 -20.95 -15.51 -9.96
CA ILE A 34 -20.49 -14.20 -10.42
C ILE A 34 -19.53 -13.64 -9.35
N PRO A 35 -18.24 -13.41 -9.70
CA PRO A 35 -17.26 -12.95 -8.73
C PRO A 35 -17.68 -11.57 -8.23
N GLY A 36 -17.65 -11.39 -6.90
CA GLY A 36 -17.97 -10.11 -6.28
C GLY A 36 -17.04 -8.97 -6.73
N PRO A 37 -17.34 -7.71 -6.39
CA PRO A 37 -16.63 -6.52 -6.89
C PRO A 37 -15.12 -6.46 -6.64
N ASN A 38 -14.57 -7.40 -5.86
CA ASN A 38 -13.13 -7.57 -5.60
C ASN A 38 -12.44 -8.54 -6.58
N TYR A 39 -12.88 -8.62 -7.84
CA TYR A 39 -12.36 -9.53 -8.86
C TYR A 39 -11.01 -9.12 -9.47
N ARG A 40 -10.37 -8.02 -9.03
CA ARG A 40 -8.94 -7.83 -9.28
C ARG A 40 -8.20 -8.91 -8.51
N GLY A 41 -7.95 -10.03 -9.19
CA GLY A 41 -7.17 -11.15 -8.68
C GLY A 41 -5.85 -10.66 -8.08
N SER A 42 -5.25 -11.48 -7.22
CA SER A 42 -3.96 -11.25 -6.56
C SER A 42 -2.95 -10.50 -7.44
N SER A 43 -2.86 -10.84 -8.73
CA SER A 43 -2.00 -10.18 -9.73
C SER A 43 -2.20 -8.65 -9.85
N GLY A 44 -3.43 -8.15 -9.80
CA GLY A 44 -3.71 -6.71 -9.87
C GLY A 44 -3.26 -5.95 -8.62
N ARG A 45 -3.32 -6.60 -7.45
CA ARG A 45 -2.79 -6.04 -6.19
C ARG A 45 -1.26 -6.06 -6.17
N ILE A 46 -0.65 -7.13 -6.67
CA ILE A 46 0.80 -7.26 -6.80
C ILE A 46 1.36 -6.18 -7.72
N ALA A 47 0.71 -5.92 -8.87
CA ALA A 47 1.14 -4.87 -9.80
C ALA A 47 1.13 -3.47 -9.16
N ILE A 48 0.11 -3.16 -8.33
CA ILE A 48 0.04 -1.88 -7.61
C ILE A 48 1.17 -1.77 -6.59
N VAL A 49 1.38 -2.81 -5.77
CA VAL A 49 2.45 -2.83 -4.76
C VAL A 49 3.82 -2.74 -5.43
N GLN A 50 4.03 -3.43 -6.55
CA GLN A 50 5.26 -3.36 -7.33
C GLN A 50 5.52 -1.95 -7.87
N GLY A 51 4.49 -1.29 -8.40
CA GLY A 51 4.59 0.11 -8.81
C GLY A 51 4.94 1.04 -7.63
N GLN A 52 4.33 0.83 -6.46
CA GLN A 52 4.65 1.60 -5.26
C GLN A 52 6.10 1.40 -4.81
N ILE A 53 6.57 0.14 -4.74
CA ILE A 53 7.96 -0.17 -4.38
C ILE A 53 8.92 0.48 -5.37
N PHE A 54 8.63 0.42 -6.66
CA PHE A 54 9.46 1.04 -7.69
C PHE A 54 9.57 2.56 -7.50
N ILE A 55 8.44 3.25 -7.29
CA ILE A 55 8.44 4.71 -7.06
C ILE A 55 9.27 5.05 -5.82
N VAL A 56 9.07 4.34 -4.71
CA VAL A 56 9.83 4.57 -3.47
C VAL A 56 11.33 4.34 -3.70
N ALA A 57 11.70 3.26 -4.41
CA ALA A 57 13.10 2.96 -4.71
C ALA A 57 13.76 4.07 -5.55
N VAL A 58 13.07 4.59 -6.56
CA VAL A 58 13.58 5.69 -7.39
C VAL A 58 13.75 6.96 -6.57
N ILE A 59 12.79 7.31 -5.72
CA ILE A 59 12.88 8.49 -4.85
C ILE A 59 14.08 8.36 -3.91
N LEU A 60 14.26 7.21 -3.26
CA LEU A 60 15.37 6.97 -2.35
C LEU A 60 16.73 7.05 -3.08
N ALA A 61 16.83 6.47 -4.28
CA ALA A 61 18.05 6.53 -5.08
C ALA A 61 18.38 7.98 -5.48
N ALA A 62 17.39 8.75 -5.91
CA ALA A 62 17.55 10.16 -6.24
C ALA A 62 17.96 11.00 -5.03
N GLN A 63 17.33 10.78 -3.87
CA GLN A 63 17.69 11.45 -2.62
C GLN A 63 19.12 11.13 -2.20
N LEU A 64 19.50 9.85 -2.23
CA LEU A 64 20.86 9.43 -1.87
C LEU A 64 21.89 10.09 -2.80
N TRP A 65 21.62 10.12 -4.11
CA TRP A 65 22.47 10.80 -5.08
C TRP A 65 22.62 12.29 -4.78
N LEU A 66 21.52 12.99 -4.54
CA LEU A 66 21.54 14.43 -4.22
C LEU A 66 22.32 14.70 -2.93
N VAL A 67 22.15 13.87 -1.91
CA VAL A 67 22.90 13.98 -0.66
C VAL A 67 24.39 13.75 -0.90
N THR A 68 24.77 12.73 -1.66
CA THR A 68 26.18 12.48 -2.00
C THR A 68 26.81 13.67 -2.73
N VAL A 69 26.12 14.24 -3.73
CA VAL A 69 26.61 15.41 -4.47
C VAL A 69 26.69 16.64 -3.56
N ALA A 70 25.69 16.87 -2.71
CA ALA A 70 25.71 17.99 -1.76
C ALA A 70 26.84 17.88 -0.74
N LEU A 71 27.11 16.67 -0.22
CA LEU A 71 28.26 16.44 0.66
C LEU A 71 29.58 16.68 -0.10
N PHE A 72 29.70 16.18 -1.32
CA PHE A 72 30.89 16.39 -2.15
C PHE A 72 31.17 17.89 -2.38
N ASP A 73 30.13 18.67 -2.68
CA ASP A 73 30.22 20.12 -2.86
C ASP A 73 30.66 20.83 -1.57
N LEU A 74 30.07 20.45 -0.42
CA LEU A 74 30.46 20.96 0.91
C LEU A 74 31.93 20.65 1.25
N LEU A 75 32.37 19.41 1.00
CA LEU A 75 33.76 18.97 1.21
C LEU A 75 34.74 19.68 0.26
N SER A 76 34.28 20.03 -0.94
CA SER A 76 35.06 20.76 -1.94
C SER A 76 35.05 22.29 -1.72
N GLY A 77 34.29 22.78 -0.73
CA GLY A 77 34.15 24.21 -0.44
C GLY A 77 33.31 24.97 -1.48
N GLN A 78 32.62 24.27 -2.37
CA GLN A 78 31.84 24.85 -3.46
C GLN A 78 30.35 24.66 -3.17
N ALA A 79 29.60 25.75 -2.97
CA ALA A 79 28.19 25.69 -2.56
C ALA A 79 27.19 25.76 -3.73
N SER A 80 27.65 25.51 -4.95
CA SER A 80 26.88 25.68 -6.19
C SER A 80 25.63 24.80 -6.23
N ILE A 81 25.75 23.51 -5.90
CA ILE A 81 24.63 22.57 -5.97
C ILE A 81 23.63 22.82 -4.85
N LEU A 82 24.10 23.26 -3.66
CA LEU A 82 23.25 23.58 -2.50
C LEU A 82 22.33 24.76 -2.80
N ALA A 83 22.85 25.81 -3.45
CA ALA A 83 22.04 26.97 -3.82
C ALA A 83 20.95 26.61 -4.83
N TRP A 84 21.27 25.77 -5.83
CA TRP A 84 20.29 25.28 -6.80
C TRP A 84 19.23 24.39 -6.16
N LEU A 85 19.65 23.44 -5.30
CA LEU A 85 18.72 22.58 -4.57
C LEU A 85 17.80 23.36 -3.63
N ALA A 86 18.32 24.38 -2.95
CA ALA A 86 17.51 25.26 -2.12
C ALA A 86 16.45 26.00 -2.95
N LEU A 87 16.81 26.47 -4.15
CA LEU A 87 15.89 27.15 -5.06
C LEU A 87 14.80 26.21 -5.57
N VAL A 88 15.17 25.02 -6.06
CA VAL A 88 14.19 24.01 -6.53
C VAL A 88 13.26 23.57 -5.39
N SER A 89 13.80 23.36 -4.19
CA SER A 89 13.01 22.98 -3.00
C SER A 89 12.05 24.10 -2.58
N PHE A 90 12.49 25.36 -2.64
CA PHE A 90 11.64 26.52 -2.36
C PHE A 90 10.49 26.65 -3.36
N VAL A 91 10.76 26.45 -4.66
CA VAL A 91 9.71 26.45 -5.70
C VAL A 91 8.72 25.30 -5.47
N GLY A 92 9.22 24.08 -5.21
CA GLY A 92 8.36 22.93 -4.91
C GLY A 92 7.57 23.06 -3.61
N PHE A 93 7.98 23.92 -2.68
CA PHE A 93 7.23 24.21 -1.46
C PHE A 93 6.08 25.21 -1.69
N ILE A 94 6.25 26.15 -2.63
CA ILE A 94 5.28 27.23 -2.90
C ILE A 94 4.18 26.80 -3.88
N VAL A 95 4.51 25.92 -4.82
CA VAL A 95 3.57 25.36 -5.80
C VAL A 95 2.74 24.24 -5.17
#